data_AF-A0A9P5PX64-F1
#
_entry.id   AF-A0A9P5PX64-F1
#
_cell.length_a   1.000
_cell.length_b   1.000
_cell.length_c   1.000
_cell.angle_alpha   90.00
_cell.angle_beta   90.00
_cell.angle_gamma   90.00
#
_symmetry.space_group_name_H-M   'P 1'
#
loop_
_entity.id
_entity.type
_entity.pdbx_description
1 polymer ?
#
loop_
_entity_poly.entity_id
_entity_poly.type
_entity_poly.pdbx_seq_one_letter_code
_entity_poly.pdbx_strand_id
1 'polypeptide(L)'
;MLVSLSLKSKQPSLDIMQPSRDQQNYEYTTNFLYSNSGRARIARLGYKCLELNKLLGLCDTNEPWTIRADGDGLQYLSVATLPFDAAVKAYLCLQALTSPRQSLSYGQMTFLVTCDVAKLEMLLQRVVDFLQNLVQYLTVSSLNPGIEKQANEICEDLRKVIVLRLDDCYINGYDLQMFRPI
;
A
#
# COMPACT_ATOMS: atom_id res chain seq x y z
N MET A 1 8.14 -15.50 63.34
CA MET A 1 6.67 -15.39 63.46
C MET A 1 6.38 -13.93 63.76
N LEU A 2 5.71 -13.11 62.94
CA LEU A 2 4.80 -13.30 61.81
C LEU A 2 5.25 -12.43 60.62
N VAL A 3 5.02 -12.92 59.39
CA VAL A 3 5.17 -12.18 58.14
C VAL A 3 3.76 -11.79 57.68
N SER A 4 3.48 -10.50 57.51
CA SER A 4 2.29 -10.04 56.76
C SER A 4 2.71 -9.74 55.33
N LEU A 5 2.27 -10.58 54.38
CA LEU A 5 2.38 -10.29 52.95
C LEU A 5 1.05 -9.71 52.47
N SER A 6 1.09 -8.42 52.12
CA SER A 6 -0.01 -7.72 51.48
C SER A 6 -0.08 -8.13 50.00
N LEU A 7 -1.15 -8.80 49.63
CA LEU A 7 -1.50 -9.13 48.24
C LEU A 7 -1.96 -7.85 47.53
N LYS A 8 -1.14 -7.31 46.62
CA LYS A 8 -1.60 -6.39 45.58
C LYS A 8 -1.86 -7.18 44.30
N SER A 9 -3.15 -7.38 44.01
CA SER A 9 -3.64 -7.87 42.72
C SER A 9 -3.24 -6.92 41.61
N LYS A 10 -2.40 -7.39 40.69
CA LYS A 10 -2.06 -6.67 39.44
C LYS A 10 -3.22 -6.87 38.47
N GLN A 11 -4.05 -5.85 38.25
CA GLN A 11 -4.94 -5.82 37.09
C GLN A 11 -4.07 -5.67 35.83
N PRO A 12 -4.30 -6.46 34.77
CA PRO A 12 -3.66 -6.22 33.49
C PRO A 12 -4.29 -4.98 32.85
N SER A 13 -3.48 -3.94 32.66
CA SER A 13 -3.82 -2.81 31.80
C SER A 13 -3.98 -3.32 30.38
N LEU A 14 -5.17 -3.12 29.82
CA LEU A 14 -5.46 -3.33 28.41
C LEU A 14 -4.73 -2.23 27.63
N ASP A 15 -3.45 -2.45 27.31
CA ASP A 15 -2.72 -1.55 26.43
C ASP A 15 -3.39 -1.61 25.05
N ILE A 16 -4.13 -0.55 24.71
CA ILE A 16 -4.63 -0.31 23.37
C ILE A 16 -3.40 -0.05 22.51
N MET A 17 -2.86 -1.12 21.93
CA MET A 17 -1.72 -1.08 21.02
C MET A 17 -2.10 -0.20 19.83
N GLN A 18 -1.46 0.96 19.70
CA GLN A 18 -1.72 1.87 18.59
C GLN A 18 -1.33 1.17 17.27
N PRO A 19 -2.15 1.31 16.21
CA PRO A 19 -1.85 0.70 14.92
C PRO A 19 -0.54 1.26 14.36
N SER A 20 0.23 0.40 13.69
CA SER A 20 1.49 0.80 13.05
C SER A 20 1.23 1.87 11.97
N ARG A 21 2.26 2.63 11.60
CA ARG A 21 2.12 3.64 10.54
C ARG A 21 1.69 3.03 9.21
N ASP A 22 2.20 1.84 8.89
CA ASP A 22 1.84 1.13 7.65
C ASP A 22 0.39 0.65 7.68
N GLN A 23 -0.10 0.22 8.84
CA GLN A 23 -1.51 -0.08 9.04
C GLN A 23 -2.40 1.13 8.76
N GLN A 24 -2.06 2.27 9.36
CA GLN A 24 -2.82 3.51 9.16
C GLN A 24 -2.81 3.92 7.69
N ASN A 25 -1.67 3.84 7.01
CA ASN A 25 -1.54 4.16 5.58
C ASN A 25 -2.38 3.22 4.70
N TYR A 26 -2.38 1.92 5.01
CA TYR A 26 -3.16 0.92 4.29
C TYR A 26 -4.67 1.17 4.46
N GLU A 27 -5.13 1.35 5.70
CA GLU A 27 -6.54 1.61 6.02
C GLU A 27 -7.00 2.92 5.38
N TYR A 28 -6.19 3.98 5.48
CA TYR A 28 -6.47 5.26 4.84
C TYR A 28 -6.60 5.13 3.32
N THR A 29 -5.64 4.47 2.66
CA THR A 29 -5.66 4.21 1.22
C THR A 29 -6.92 3.43 0.82
N THR A 30 -7.24 2.38 1.57
CA THR A 30 -8.41 1.53 1.33
C THR A 30 -9.71 2.33 1.43
N ASN A 31 -9.88 3.08 2.52
CA ASN A 31 -11.08 3.88 2.78
C ASN A 31 -11.25 5.01 1.76
N PHE A 32 -10.16 5.67 1.38
CA PHE A 32 -10.16 6.70 0.37
C PHE A 32 -10.61 6.16 -0.99
N LEU A 33 -10.03 5.05 -1.44
CA LEU A 33 -10.39 4.41 -2.70
C LEU A 33 -11.83 3.91 -2.70
N TYR A 34 -12.27 3.28 -1.59
CA TYR A 34 -13.65 2.84 -1.43
C TYR A 34 -14.64 4.01 -1.55
N SER A 35 -14.41 5.08 -0.79
CA SER A 35 -15.30 6.26 -0.75
C SER A 35 -15.41 6.96 -2.11
N ASN A 36 -14.40 6.83 -2.96
CA ASN A 36 -14.38 7.42 -4.31
C ASN A 36 -14.75 6.43 -5.43
N SER A 37 -14.97 5.15 -5.12
CA SER A 37 -15.21 4.10 -6.12
C SER A 37 -16.46 4.31 -6.98
N GLY A 38 -17.48 5.00 -6.45
CA GLY A 38 -18.68 5.39 -7.21
C GLY A 38 -18.49 6.60 -8.12
N ARG A 39 -17.38 7.35 -7.98
CA ARG A 39 -17.14 8.62 -8.67
C ARG A 39 -16.00 8.55 -9.67
N ALA A 40 -14.97 7.77 -9.39
CA ALA A 40 -13.77 7.66 -10.21
C ALA A 40 -13.46 6.21 -10.55
N ARG A 41 -13.26 5.92 -11.84
CA ARG A 41 -12.92 4.56 -12.30
C ARG A 41 -11.57 4.09 -11.75
N ILE A 42 -10.57 4.98 -11.66
CA ILE A 42 -9.30 4.70 -10.97
C ILE A 42 -9.52 4.24 -9.53
N ALA A 43 -10.38 4.93 -8.78
CA ALA A 43 -10.68 4.56 -7.39
C ALA A 43 -11.29 3.17 -7.30
N ARG A 44 -12.26 2.88 -8.19
CA ARG A 44 -12.92 1.57 -8.27
C ARG A 44 -11.93 0.45 -8.58
N LEU A 45 -11.06 0.63 -9.57
CA LEU A 45 -10.07 -0.39 -9.95
C LEU A 45 -9.01 -0.58 -8.87
N GLY A 46 -8.50 0.51 -8.28
CA GLY A 46 -7.55 0.45 -7.16
C GLY A 46 -8.12 -0.26 -5.94
N TYR A 47 -9.36 0.06 -5.56
CA TYR A 47 -10.06 -0.65 -4.48
C TYR A 47 -10.25 -2.14 -4.82
N LYS A 48 -10.60 -2.46 -6.07
CA LYS A 48 -10.78 -3.84 -6.51
C LYS A 48 -9.50 -4.66 -6.40
N CYS A 49 -8.33 -4.06 -6.65
CA CYS A 49 -7.04 -4.71 -6.44
C CYS A 49 -6.87 -5.14 -4.97
N LEU A 50 -7.22 -4.26 -4.01
CA LEU A 50 -7.15 -4.57 -2.58
C LEU A 50 -8.14 -5.67 -2.15
N GLU A 51 -9.36 -5.66 -2.69
CA GLU A 51 -10.32 -6.75 -2.44
C GLU A 51 -9.79 -8.09 -2.93
N LEU A 52 -9.25 -8.13 -4.15
CA LEU A 52 -8.69 -9.36 -4.72
C LEU A 52 -7.45 -9.82 -3.96
N ASN A 53 -6.62 -8.89 -3.46
CA ASN A 53 -5.48 -9.23 -2.61
C ASN A 53 -5.91 -9.99 -1.35
N LYS A 54 -6.96 -9.50 -0.68
CA LYS A 54 -7.52 -10.16 0.51
C LYS A 54 -8.10 -11.54 0.18
N LEU A 55 -8.78 -11.66 -0.95
CA LEU A 55 -9.38 -12.93 -1.40
C LEU A 55 -8.32 -13.98 -1.74
N LEU A 56 -7.24 -13.58 -2.40
CA LEU A 56 -6.13 -14.46 -2.80
C LEU A 56 -5.23 -14.84 -1.61
N GLY A 57 -5.32 -14.12 -0.49
CA GLY A 57 -4.51 -14.38 0.70
C GLY A 57 -3.01 -14.18 0.46
N LEU A 58 -2.63 -13.33 -0.50
CA LEU A 58 -1.22 -13.09 -0.86
C LEU A 58 -0.43 -12.38 0.26
N CYS A 59 -1.13 -11.59 1.07
CA CYS A 59 -0.61 -10.94 2.27
C CYS A 59 -1.38 -11.41 3.51
N ASP A 60 -0.82 -11.15 4.69
CA ASP A 60 -1.54 -11.34 5.94
C ASP A 60 -2.79 -10.44 5.99
N THR A 61 -3.92 -10.96 6.46
CA THR A 61 -5.17 -10.19 6.49
C THR A 61 -5.17 -9.09 7.57
N ASN A 62 -4.41 -9.28 8.64
CA ASN A 62 -4.22 -8.32 9.73
C ASN A 62 -3.04 -7.38 9.43
N GLU A 63 -2.06 -7.87 8.67
CA GLU A 63 -0.93 -7.10 8.18
C GLU A 63 -0.80 -7.17 6.66
N PRO A 64 -1.70 -6.54 5.88
CA PRO A 64 -1.70 -6.62 4.42
C PRO A 64 -0.47 -6.00 3.74
N TRP A 65 0.41 -5.35 4.50
CA TRP A 65 1.75 -4.91 4.10
C TRP A 65 2.84 -5.98 4.33
N THR A 66 2.53 -7.06 5.04
CA THR A 66 3.41 -8.20 5.31
C THR A 66 3.06 -9.36 4.37
N ILE A 67 4.05 -9.80 3.59
CA ILE A 67 3.92 -11.00 2.76
C ILE A 67 3.96 -12.21 3.67
N ARG A 68 3.03 -13.15 3.47
CA ARG A 68 2.96 -14.37 4.26
C ARG A 68 4.24 -15.20 4.08
N ALA A 69 4.91 -15.46 5.20
CA ALA A 69 6.15 -16.25 5.24
C ALA A 69 5.90 -17.77 5.13
N ASP A 70 4.66 -18.22 5.34
CA ASP A 70 4.26 -19.62 5.42
C ASP A 70 3.76 -20.21 4.09
N GLY A 71 3.90 -19.50 2.96
CA GLY A 71 3.38 -19.97 1.67
C GLY A 71 4.11 -19.44 0.43
N ASP A 72 3.51 -19.69 -0.73
CA ASP A 72 4.02 -19.35 -2.07
C ASP A 72 4.25 -17.84 -2.31
N GLY A 73 3.75 -16.97 -1.42
CA GLY A 73 3.89 -15.51 -1.54
C GLY A 73 5.33 -15.00 -1.57
N LEU A 74 6.27 -15.68 -0.89
CA LEU A 74 7.70 -15.36 -0.98
C LEU A 74 8.33 -15.82 -2.30
N GLN A 75 7.78 -16.85 -2.96
CA GLN A 75 8.26 -17.31 -4.26
C GLN A 75 7.80 -16.40 -5.39
N TYR A 76 6.68 -15.70 -5.20
CA TYR A 76 6.03 -14.83 -6.18
C TYR A 76 5.88 -13.41 -5.66
N LEU A 77 7.00 -12.77 -5.33
CA LEU A 77 7.04 -11.44 -4.71
C LEU A 77 6.30 -10.39 -5.55
N SER A 78 6.41 -10.46 -6.87
CA SER A 78 5.74 -9.50 -7.75
C SER A 78 4.24 -9.71 -7.72
N VAL A 79 3.78 -10.96 -7.71
CA VAL A 79 2.35 -11.28 -7.56
C VAL A 79 1.81 -10.74 -6.24
N ALA A 80 2.55 -10.95 -5.13
CA ALA A 80 2.11 -10.55 -3.80
C ALA A 80 2.03 -9.02 -3.62
N THR A 81 2.98 -8.28 -4.21
CA THR A 81 3.07 -6.82 -4.03
C THR A 81 2.24 -6.03 -5.04
N LEU A 82 1.97 -6.60 -6.22
CA LEU A 82 1.27 -5.93 -7.32
C LEU A 82 -0.08 -5.30 -6.94
N PRO A 83 -0.99 -5.97 -6.20
CA PRO A 83 -2.28 -5.37 -5.86
C PRO A 83 -2.15 -4.12 -5.00
N PHE A 84 -1.20 -4.13 -4.05
CA PHE A 84 -0.96 -2.99 -3.17
C PHE A 84 -0.29 -1.85 -3.93
N ASP A 85 0.72 -2.14 -4.75
CA ASP A 85 1.39 -1.13 -5.58
C ASP A 85 0.40 -0.43 -6.54
N ALA A 86 -0.48 -1.21 -7.17
CA ALA A 86 -1.55 -0.71 -8.01
C ALA A 86 -2.50 0.22 -7.24
N ALA A 87 -2.94 -0.18 -6.05
CA ALA A 87 -3.83 0.61 -5.21
C ALA A 87 -3.18 1.93 -4.74
N VAL A 88 -1.91 1.90 -4.33
CA VAL A 88 -1.16 3.10 -3.95
C VAL A 88 -1.06 4.06 -5.14
N LYS A 89 -0.78 3.56 -6.36
CA LYS A 89 -0.75 4.41 -7.56
C LYS A 89 -2.10 5.02 -7.88
N ALA A 90 -3.18 4.25 -7.76
CA ALA A 90 -4.54 4.76 -7.90
C ALA A 90 -4.83 5.90 -6.90
N TYR A 91 -4.43 5.71 -5.64
CA TYR A 91 -4.54 6.71 -4.58
C TYR A 91 -3.74 7.98 -4.92
N LEU A 92 -2.44 7.85 -5.22
CA LEU A 92 -1.57 8.99 -5.51
C LEU A 92 -2.07 9.81 -6.69
N CYS A 93 -2.48 9.15 -7.77
CA CYS A 93 -3.01 9.83 -8.95
C CYS A 93 -4.31 10.56 -8.63
N LEU A 94 -5.25 9.92 -7.92
CA LEU A 94 -6.52 10.55 -7.59
C LEU A 94 -6.34 11.72 -6.60
N GLN A 95 -5.51 11.55 -5.57
CA GLN A 95 -5.20 12.61 -4.62
C GLN A 95 -4.54 13.80 -5.33
N ALA A 96 -3.60 13.56 -6.24
CA ALA A 96 -3.02 14.62 -7.06
C ALA A 96 -4.06 15.35 -7.91
N LEU A 97 -4.99 14.63 -8.55
CA LEU A 97 -6.06 15.25 -9.35
C LEU A 97 -6.99 16.16 -8.53
N THR A 98 -7.08 15.96 -7.21
CA THR A 98 -7.83 16.86 -6.33
C THR A 98 -7.04 18.10 -5.89
N SER A 99 -5.73 18.12 -6.10
CA SER A 99 -4.86 19.26 -5.80
C SER A 99 -4.80 20.22 -6.99
N PRO A 100 -4.94 21.55 -6.78
CA PRO A 100 -4.84 22.54 -7.85
C PRO A 100 -3.52 22.49 -8.64
N ARG A 101 -2.43 22.06 -7.99
CA ARG A 101 -1.10 21.93 -8.59
C ARG A 101 -0.70 20.50 -8.90
N GLN A 102 -1.61 19.53 -8.74
CA GLN A 102 -1.29 18.11 -8.81
C GLN A 102 -0.15 17.73 -7.87
N SER A 103 -0.16 18.31 -6.66
CA SER A 103 0.87 18.10 -5.66
C SER A 103 0.39 17.23 -4.50
N LEU A 104 1.35 16.54 -3.88
CA LEU A 104 1.19 15.77 -2.65
C LEU A 104 2.18 16.26 -1.61
N SER A 105 1.70 16.51 -0.40
CA SER A 105 2.57 16.86 0.73
C SER A 105 2.83 15.63 1.59
N TYR A 106 4.10 15.41 1.93
CA TYR A 106 4.53 14.37 2.85
C TYR A 106 5.53 14.97 3.85
N GLY A 107 5.05 15.22 5.07
CA GLY A 107 5.81 15.97 6.06
C GLY A 107 6.13 17.38 5.56
N GLN A 108 7.42 17.69 5.46
CA GLN A 108 7.93 18.98 4.99
C GLN A 108 8.24 19.02 3.47
N MET A 109 7.96 17.92 2.76
CA MET A 109 8.21 17.80 1.33
C MET A 109 6.91 17.95 0.55
N THR A 110 6.97 18.66 -0.57
CA THR A 110 5.91 18.74 -1.57
C THR A 110 6.39 18.11 -2.86
N PHE A 111 5.62 17.17 -3.38
CA PHE A 111 5.90 16.47 -4.62
C PHE A 111 4.89 16.87 -5.68
N LEU A 112 5.35 17.26 -6.86
CA LEU A 112 4.52 17.32 -8.06
C LEU A 112 4.34 15.90 -8.60
N VAL A 113 3.10 15.57 -8.91
CA VAL A 113 2.71 14.26 -9.44
C VAL A 113 2.33 14.44 -10.89
N THR A 114 3.10 13.81 -11.78
CA THR A 114 2.68 13.63 -13.17
C THR A 114 2.11 12.23 -13.32
N CYS A 115 0.84 12.13 -13.72
CA CYS A 115 0.13 10.86 -13.90
C CYS A 115 -0.54 10.84 -15.28
N ASP A 116 -0.22 9.83 -16.09
CA ASP A 116 -1.02 9.51 -17.28
C ASP A 116 -2.25 8.71 -16.83
N VAL A 117 -3.36 9.43 -16.61
CA VAL A 117 -4.62 8.89 -16.06
C VAL A 117 -5.15 7.74 -16.91
N ALA A 118 -5.15 7.89 -18.24
CA ALA A 118 -5.70 6.89 -19.15
C ALA A 118 -4.83 5.62 -19.15
N LYS A 119 -3.51 5.78 -19.16
CA LYS A 119 -2.58 4.66 -19.06
C LYS A 119 -2.68 3.97 -17.70
N LEU A 120 -2.84 4.72 -16.61
CA LEU A 120 -3.03 4.13 -15.29
C LEU A 120 -4.32 3.31 -15.22
N GLU A 121 -5.44 3.82 -15.73
CA GLU A 121 -6.69 3.04 -15.78
C GLU A 121 -6.54 1.72 -16.54
N MET A 122 -5.85 1.75 -17.69
CA MET A 122 -5.58 0.55 -18.48
C MET A 122 -4.73 -0.46 -17.70
N LEU A 123 -3.68 0.01 -17.01
CA LEU A 123 -2.80 -0.85 -16.22
C LEU A 123 -3.52 -1.41 -14.99
N LEU A 124 -4.32 -0.61 -14.29
CA LEU A 124 -5.14 -1.09 -13.18
C LEU A 124 -6.15 -2.14 -13.63
N GLN A 125 -6.75 -1.99 -14.82
CA GLN A 125 -7.61 -3.03 -15.38
C GLN A 125 -6.81 -4.31 -15.67
N ARG A 126 -5.62 -4.21 -16.27
CA ARG A 126 -4.74 -5.38 -16.48
C ARG A 126 -4.39 -6.08 -15.17
N VAL A 127 -4.16 -5.35 -14.08
CA VAL A 127 -3.95 -5.92 -12.74
C VAL A 127 -5.19 -6.65 -12.26
N VAL A 128 -6.37 -6.04 -12.34
CA VAL A 128 -7.63 -6.67 -11.92
C VAL A 128 -7.86 -7.98 -12.70
N ASP A 129 -7.71 -7.94 -14.02
CA ASP A 129 -7.89 -9.12 -14.88
C ASP A 129 -6.88 -10.22 -14.52
N PHE A 130 -5.61 -9.85 -14.30
CA PHE A 130 -4.56 -10.76 -13.85
C PHE A 130 -4.92 -11.43 -12.52
N LEU A 131 -5.30 -10.65 -11.50
CA LEU A 131 -5.66 -11.16 -10.18
C LEU A 131 -6.92 -12.03 -10.21
N GLN A 132 -7.92 -11.68 -11.02
CA GLN A 132 -9.11 -12.51 -11.21
C GLN A 132 -8.78 -13.86 -11.86
N ASN A 133 -7.88 -13.87 -12.85
CA ASN A 133 -7.40 -15.11 -13.44
C ASN A 133 -6.65 -15.95 -12.40
N LEU A 134 -5.85 -15.34 -11.51
CA LEU A 134 -5.20 -16.06 -10.41
C LEU A 134 -6.18 -16.71 -9.44
N VAL A 135 -7.30 -16.04 -9.11
CA VAL A 135 -8.35 -16.64 -8.28
C VAL A 135 -8.85 -17.94 -8.91
N GLN A 136 -9.00 -17.97 -10.24
CA GLN A 136 -9.38 -19.19 -10.95
C GLN A 136 -8.27 -20.25 -10.93
N TYR A 137 -7.01 -19.87 -11.14
CA TYR A 137 -5.89 -20.82 -11.17
C TYR A 137 -5.61 -21.50 -9.83
N LEU A 138 -5.65 -20.75 -8.72
CA LEU A 138 -5.42 -21.30 -7.39
C LEU A 138 -6.46 -22.35 -6.98
N THR A 139 -7.65 -22.33 -7.60
CA THR A 139 -8.65 -23.39 -7.40
C THR A 139 -8.34 -24.69 -8.15
N VAL A 140 -7.41 -24.69 -9.11
CA VAL A 140 -7.20 -25.79 -10.06
C VAL A 140 -5.81 -26.42 -9.98
N SER A 141 -4.72 -25.68 -9.72
CA SER A 141 -3.34 -26.23 -9.65
C SER A 141 -2.32 -25.23 -9.08
N SER A 142 -1.08 -25.68 -8.82
CA SER A 142 0.05 -24.83 -8.39
C SER A 142 0.45 -23.78 -9.42
N LEU A 143 0.97 -22.65 -8.95
CA LEU A 143 1.38 -21.50 -9.76
C LEU A 143 2.52 -21.85 -10.73
N ASN A 144 2.39 -21.44 -12.00
CA ASN A 144 3.42 -21.60 -13.04
C ASN A 144 4.41 -20.42 -13.00
N PRO A 145 5.73 -20.62 -13.20
CA PRO A 145 6.72 -19.54 -13.34
C PRO A 145 6.37 -18.42 -14.34
N GLY A 146 5.52 -18.69 -15.35
CA GLY A 146 5.01 -17.66 -16.26
C GLY A 146 4.21 -16.54 -15.58
N ILE A 147 3.59 -16.84 -14.44
CA ILE A 147 2.79 -15.89 -13.65
C ILE A 147 3.68 -14.79 -13.05
N GLU A 148 4.83 -15.17 -12.49
CA GLU A 148 5.77 -14.20 -11.91
C GLU A 148 6.30 -13.24 -12.97
N LYS A 149 6.60 -13.76 -14.17
CA LYS A 149 7.06 -12.96 -15.29
C LYS A 149 5.99 -11.94 -15.70
N GLN A 150 4.75 -12.38 -15.82
CA GLN A 150 3.63 -11.49 -16.17
C GLN A 150 3.40 -10.42 -15.09
N ALA A 151 3.44 -10.79 -13.81
CA ALA A 151 3.32 -9.83 -12.71
C ALA A 151 4.45 -8.79 -12.75
N ASN A 152 5.70 -9.23 -12.98
CA ASN A 152 6.84 -8.34 -13.14
C ASN A 152 6.67 -7.34 -14.30
N GLU A 153 6.21 -7.80 -15.46
CA GLU A 153 5.95 -6.92 -16.60
C GLU A 153 4.92 -5.83 -16.26
N ILE A 154 3.85 -6.19 -15.55
CA ILE A 154 2.84 -5.23 -15.09
C ILE A 154 3.42 -4.26 -14.05
N CYS A 155 4.23 -4.75 -13.09
CA CYS A 155 4.92 -3.92 -12.10
C CYS A 155 5.84 -2.87 -12.78
N GLU A 156 6.60 -3.27 -13.78
CA GLU A 156 7.49 -2.37 -14.53
C GLU A 156 6.71 -1.30 -15.30
N ASP A 157 5.57 -1.68 -15.90
CA ASP A 157 4.68 -0.74 -16.58
C ASP A 157 4.05 0.26 -15.59
N LEU A 158 3.58 -0.23 -14.44
CA LEU A 158 3.02 0.60 -13.37
C LEU A 158 4.04 1.58 -12.82
N ARG A 159 5.29 1.16 -12.61
CA ARG A 159 6.35 2.05 -12.08
C ARG A 159 6.57 3.29 -12.94
N LYS A 160 6.34 3.18 -14.25
CA LYS A 160 6.56 4.25 -15.23
C LYS A 160 5.37 5.20 -15.38
N VAL A 161 4.20 4.87 -14.83
CA VAL A 161 2.96 5.64 -15.08
C VAL A 161 2.80 6.86 -14.18
N ILE A 162 3.45 6.84 -13.00
CA ILE A 162 3.47 7.97 -12.07
C ILE A 162 4.91 8.42 -11.90
N VAL A 163 5.13 9.71 -12.12
CA VAL A 163 6.42 10.37 -11.85
C VAL A 163 6.20 11.37 -10.72
N LEU A 164 6.91 11.16 -9.62
CA LEU A 164 6.98 12.10 -8.50
C LEU A 164 8.22 12.96 -8.65
N ARG A 165 8.06 14.28 -8.64
CA ARG A 165 9.17 15.24 -8.62
C ARG A 165 9.09 16.05 -7.34
N LEU A 166 10.19 16.14 -6.61
CA LEU A 166 10.26 17.05 -5.46
C LEU A 166 10.16 18.49 -5.99
N ASP A 167 9.15 19.21 -5.51
CA ASP A 167 8.88 20.61 -5.86
C ASP A 167 9.51 21.54 -4.82
N ASP A 168 9.23 21.24 -3.56
CA ASP A 168 9.68 22.04 -2.43
C ASP A 168 10.00 21.14 -1.23
N CYS A 169 10.98 21.54 -0.45
CA CYS A 169 11.39 20.89 0.78
C CYS A 169 11.73 21.96 1.82
N TYR A 170 10.89 22.06 2.84
CA TYR A 170 11.14 22.98 3.95
C TYR A 170 12.03 22.32 4.99
N ILE A 171 13.34 22.57 4.94
CA ILE A 171 14.26 22.16 6.00
C ILE A 171 14.23 23.24 7.08
N ASN A 172 13.81 22.88 8.28
CA ASN A 172 13.79 23.84 9.39
C ASN A 172 15.24 24.26 9.72
N GLY A 173 15.49 25.55 9.95
CA GLY A 173 16.85 26.09 10.11
C GLY A 173 17.65 25.50 11.28
N TYR A 174 16.98 24.83 12.21
CA TYR A 174 17.60 24.06 13.31
C TYR A 174 18.27 22.76 12.83
N ASP A 175 17.75 22.11 11.79
CA ASP A 175 18.31 20.86 11.25
C ASP A 175 19.64 21.09 10.51
N LEU A 176 19.84 22.31 9.98
CA LEU A 176 21.09 22.73 9.34
C LEU A 176 22.22 23.01 10.33
N GLN A 177 21.92 23.20 11.63
CA GLN A 177 22.95 23.43 12.65
C GLN A 177 23.76 22.16 12.97
N MET A 178 23.21 20.97 12.68
CA MET A 178 23.93 19.70 12.87
C MET A 178 24.99 19.42 11.80
N PHE A 179 25.00 20.17 10.70
CA PHE A 179 25.95 20.00 9.59
C PHE A 179 27.04 21.09 9.55
N ARG A 180 27.18 21.88 10.62
CA ARG A 180 28.33 22.79 10.71
C ARG A 180 29.59 21.95 10.97
N PRO A 181 30.65 22.10 10.16
CA PRO A 181 31.93 21.47 10.46
C PRO A 181 32.43 21.97 11.81
N ILE A 182 32.86 21.03 12.66
CA ILE A 182 33.55 21.28 13.93
C ILE A 182 34.91 21.91 13.63
#